data_AF-A0A5K0VVA9-F1
#
_entry.id   AF-A0A5K0VVA9-F1
#
_cell.length_a   1.000
_cell.length_b   1.000
_cell.length_c   1.000
_cell.angle_alpha   90.00
_cell.angle_beta   90.00
_cell.angle_gamma   90.00
#
_symmetry.space_group_name_H-M   'P 1'
#
loop_
_entity.id
_entity.type
_entity.pdbx_description
1 polymer ?
#
loop_
_entity_poly.entity_id
_entity_poly.type
_entity_poly.pdbx_seq_one_letter_code
_entity_poly.pdbx_strand_id
1 'polypeptide(L)' 'ANKKKAEFAELDRAVMGIWECCELLHNYVDESDPDLDEPQIEHLLQTAEAIRRDYPDEDWLHLTALIH' A
#
# COMPACT_ATOMS: atom_id res chain seq x y z
N ALA A 1 18.90 -4.76 12.16
CA ALA A 1 18.14 -3.54 11.82
C ALA A 1 18.96 -2.53 10.98
N ASN A 2 20.13 -2.08 11.44
CA ASN A 2 20.85 -0.96 10.80
C ASN A 2 21.28 -1.19 9.34
N LYS A 3 21.66 -2.42 8.96
CA LYS A 3 22.07 -2.73 7.58
C LYS A 3 20.92 -2.57 6.57
N LYS A 4 19.74 -3.11 6.86
CA LYS A 4 18.57 -3.00 5.97
C LYS A 4 18.06 -1.57 5.87
N LYS A 5 18.03 -0.82 6.99
CA LYS A 5 17.68 0.60 6.97
C LYS A 5 18.58 1.40 6.02
N ALA A 6 19.90 1.20 6.09
CA ALA A 6 20.84 1.86 5.18
C ALA A 6 20.61 1.44 3.71
N GLU A 7 20.38 0.14 3.47
CA GLU A 7 20.15 -0.41 2.12
C GLU A 7 18.89 0.14 1.43
N PHE A 8 17.83 0.47 2.18
CA PHE A 8 16.57 1.00 1.61
C PHE A 8 16.49 2.53 1.63
N ALA A 9 17.37 3.22 2.38
CA ALA A 9 17.37 4.68 2.46
C ALA A 9 17.85 5.39 1.18
N GLU A 10 18.61 4.69 0.32
CA GLU A 10 19.13 5.24 -0.93
C GLU A 10 18.03 5.41 -2.00
N LEU A 11 16.89 4.72 -1.87
CA LEU A 11 15.74 4.81 -2.78
C LEU A 11 16.09 4.63 -4.28
N ASP A 12 17.09 3.81 -4.59
CA ASP A 12 17.69 3.67 -5.91
C ASP A 12 17.25 2.41 -6.68
N ARG A 13 16.26 1.68 -6.16
CA ARG A 13 15.84 0.38 -6.72
C ARG A 13 14.94 0.49 -7.94
N ALA A 14 14.08 1.52 -7.97
CA ALA A 14 13.13 1.75 -9.03
C ALA A 14 12.57 3.17 -8.96
N VAL A 15 12.07 3.66 -10.10
CA VAL A 15 11.30 4.89 -10.22
C VAL A 15 9.97 4.52 -10.88
N MET A 16 8.86 4.77 -10.20
CA MET A 16 7.52 4.42 -10.66
C MET A 16 6.46 5.32 -10.01
N GLY A 17 5.27 5.39 -10.60
CA GLY A 17 4.10 6.05 -10.04
C GLY A 17 3.45 5.24 -8.92
N ILE A 18 2.62 5.90 -8.11
CA ILE A 18 1.92 5.25 -6.99
C ILE A 18 1.04 4.09 -7.49
N TRP A 19 0.29 4.29 -8.59
CA TRP A 19 -0.56 3.23 -9.12
C TRP A 19 0.25 2.03 -9.65
N GLU A 20 1.40 2.28 -10.28
CA GLU A 20 2.31 1.21 -10.72
C GLU A 20 2.83 0.40 -9.52
N CYS A 21 3.14 1.06 -8.39
CA CYS A 21 3.45 0.36 -7.13
C CYS A 21 2.29 -0.54 -6.67
N CYS A 22 1.05 -0.03 -6.69
CA CYS A 22 -0.13 -0.79 -6.32
C CYS A 22 -0.33 -2.01 -7.24
N GLU A 23 -0.11 -1.88 -8.55
CA GLU A 23 -0.23 -2.98 -9.50
C GLU A 23 0.79 -4.10 -9.28
N LEU A 24 1.98 -3.79 -8.75
CA LEU A 24 2.95 -4.83 -8.34
C LEU A 24 2.40 -5.74 -7.23
N LEU A 25 1.49 -5.22 -6.41
CA LEU A 25 0.84 -5.95 -5.32
C LEU A 25 -0.32 -6.83 -5.77
N HIS A 26 -0.68 -6.80 -7.06
CA HIS A 26 -1.70 -7.69 -7.63
C HIS A 26 -1.33 -9.17 -7.54
N ASN A 27 -0.03 -9.49 -7.52
CA ASN A 27 0.47 -10.87 -7.44
C ASN A 27 1.08 -11.19 -6.07
N TYR A 28 0.79 -10.39 -5.04
CA TYR A 28 1.33 -10.55 -3.70
C TYR A 28 0.21 -10.74 -2.69
N VAL A 29 0.31 -11.81 -1.90
CA VAL A 29 -0.58 -12.12 -0.77
C VAL A 29 0.27 -12.08 0.49
N ASP A 30 -0.23 -11.43 1.55
CA ASP A 30 0.48 -11.34 2.82
C ASP A 30 0.26 -12.62 3.65
N GLU A 31 1.26 -13.51 3.67
CA GLU A 31 1.22 -14.76 4.45
C GLU A 31 1.13 -14.55 5.97
N SER A 32 1.35 -13.32 6.46
CA SER A 32 1.27 -13.01 7.89
C SER A 32 -0.11 -12.51 8.32
N ASP A 33 -0.95 -12.09 7.37
CA ASP A 33 -2.33 -11.69 7.64
C ASP A 33 -3.21 -12.95 7.81
N PRO A 34 -3.79 -13.18 9.00
CA PRO A 34 -4.63 -14.34 9.22
C PRO A 34 -6.06 -14.19 8.66
N ASP A 35 -6.43 -12.98 8.21
CA ASP A 35 -7.81 -12.61 7.87
C ASP A 35 -8.05 -12.56 6.36
N LEU A 36 -7.00 -12.37 5.54
CA LEU A 36 -7.10 -12.15 4.09
C LEU A 36 -6.24 -13.14 3.30
N ASP A 37 -6.85 -13.75 2.27
CA ASP A 37 -6.17 -14.61 1.29
C ASP A 37 -6.09 -13.93 -0.10
N GLU A 38 -6.61 -12.71 -0.23
CA GLU A 38 -6.68 -11.93 -1.45
C GLU A 38 -5.38 -11.17 -1.76
N PRO A 39 -5.17 -10.76 -3.02
CA PRO A 39 -4.08 -9.87 -3.39
C PRO A 39 -4.07 -8.56 -2.59
N GLN A 40 -2.89 -8.12 -2.18
CA GLN A 40 -2.72 -6.94 -1.32
C GLN A 40 -3.24 -5.64 -1.97
N ILE A 41 -3.31 -5.57 -3.30
CA ILE A 41 -3.95 -4.44 -3.99
C ILE A 41 -5.43 -4.28 -3.61
N GLU A 42 -6.15 -5.36 -3.34
CA GLU A 42 -7.56 -5.32 -2.94
C GLU A 42 -7.73 -4.70 -1.56
N HIS A 43 -6.86 -5.09 -0.61
CA HIS A 43 -6.80 -4.50 0.73
C HIS A 43 -6.60 -2.98 0.69
N LEU A 44 -5.66 -2.50 -0.14
CA LEU A 44 -5.40 -1.06 -0.30
C LEU A 44 -6.64 -0.31 -0.81
N LEU A 45 -7.32 -0.85 -1.83
CA LEU A 45 -8.53 -0.25 -2.40
C LEU A 45 -9.70 -0.28 -1.42
N GLN A 46 -9.92 -1.40 -0.73
CA GLN A 46 -10.98 -1.52 0.27
C GLN A 46 -10.80 -0.52 1.40
N THR A 47 -9.57 -0.38 1.91
CA THR A 47 -9.25 0.58 2.97
C THR A 47 -9.47 2.00 2.50
N ALA A 48 -8.96 2.36 1.31
CA ALA A 48 -9.12 3.69 0.74
C ALA A 48 -10.60 4.06 0.51
N GLU A 49 -11.40 3.14 -0.05
CA GLU A 49 -12.83 3.38 -0.32
C GLU A 49 -13.68 3.40 0.96
N ALA A 50 -13.34 2.61 1.98
CA ALA A 50 -14.00 2.68 3.28
C ALA A 50 -13.75 4.03 3.94
N ILE A 51 -12.50 4.50 3.96
CA ILE A 51 -12.19 5.84 4.48
C ILE A 51 -12.86 6.92 3.63
N ARG A 52 -12.84 6.81 2.30
CA ARG A 52 -13.50 7.79 1.43
C ARG A 52 -14.99 7.92 1.71
N ARG A 53 -15.67 6.80 2.00
CA ARG A 53 -17.08 6.80 2.40
C ARG A 53 -17.30 7.48 3.75
N ASP A 54 -16.44 7.19 4.73
CA ASP A 54 -16.65 7.62 6.11
C ASP A 54 -16.13 9.05 6.37
N TYR A 55 -15.16 9.52 5.56
CA TYR A 55 -14.50 10.83 5.67
C TYR A 55 -14.40 11.52 4.29
N PRO A 56 -15.51 11.86 3.62
CA PRO A 56 -15.53 12.26 2.21
C PRO A 56 -14.74 13.53 1.88
N ASP A 57 -14.52 14.42 2.84
CA ASP A 57 -13.82 15.70 2.65
C ASP A 57 -12.31 15.63 3.00
N GLU A 58 -11.82 14.48 3.44
CA GLU A 58 -10.43 14.27 3.90
C GLU A 58 -9.62 13.50 2.84
N ASP A 59 -9.45 14.08 1.65
CA ASP A 59 -8.78 13.44 0.49
C ASP A 59 -7.40 12.86 0.82
N TRP A 60 -6.65 13.54 1.68
CA TRP A 60 -5.32 13.08 2.11
C TRP A 60 -5.41 11.76 2.88
N LEU A 61 -6.48 11.53 3.64
CA LEU A 61 -6.68 10.32 4.42
C LEU A 61 -7.05 9.14 3.51
N HIS A 62 -7.78 9.40 2.41
CA HIS A 62 -8.05 8.39 1.40
C HIS A 62 -6.74 7.93 0.76
N LEU A 63 -5.87 8.89 0.42
CA LEU A 63 -4.54 8.59 -0.12
C LEU A 63 -3.67 7.86 0.91
N THR A 64 -3.66 8.28 2.18
CA THR A 64 -2.95 7.57 3.25
C THR A 64 -3.40 6.12 3.34
N ALA A 65 -4.71 5.84 3.26
CA ALA A 65 -5.21 4.47 3.23
C ALA A 65 -4.82 3.69 1.98
N LEU A 66 -4.60 4.35 0.84
CA LEU A 66 -4.13 3.66 -0.36
C LEU A 66 -2.64 3.29 -0.30
N ILE A 67 -1.81 4.05 0.43
CA ILE A 67 -0.34 3.94 0.39
C ILE A 67 0.30 3.41 1.68
N HIS A 68 -0.51 2.98 2.65
CA HIS A 68 -0.04 2.50 3.95
C HIS A 68 0.75 1.19 3.85
#